data_AF-A0A8T8DZC1-F1
#
_entry.id   AF-A0A8T8DZC1-F1
#
_cell.length_a   1.000
_cell.length_b   1.000
_cell.length_c   1.000
_cell.angle_alpha   90.00
_cell.angle_beta   90.00
_cell.angle_gamma   90.00
#
_symmetry.space_group_name_H-M   'P 1'
#
loop_
_entity.id
_entity.type
_entity.pdbx_description
1 polymer ?
#
loop_
_entity_poly.entity_id
_entity_poly.type
_entity_poly.pdbx_seq_one_letter_code
_entity_poly.pdbx_strand_id
1 'polypeptide(L)'
;MRLKEGINKAEIILIGLFLVIVPAVILWFTIGFLMLVGGLALGELSIVELIELYIIELILFSVGSYLLFRFHRYLVTERLPKMINKKDKLQSDNGDATEKETSSRNESE
;
A
#
# COMPACT_ATOMS: atom_id res chain seq x y z
N MET A 1 6.49 14.46 22.90
CA MET A 1 5.81 14.37 21.59
C MET A 1 4.30 14.37 21.81
N ARG A 2 3.61 15.50 21.59
CA ARG A 2 2.14 15.57 21.66
C ARG A 2 1.61 15.54 20.24
N LEU A 3 1.20 14.37 19.76
CA LEU A 3 0.34 14.24 18.58
C LEU A 3 -1.06 13.97 19.10
N LYS A 4 -1.83 15.04 19.29
CA LYS A 4 -3.28 14.93 19.43
C LYS A 4 -3.95 16.13 18.77
N GLU A 5 -3.63 16.33 17.50
CA GLU A 5 -4.54 17.06 16.61
C GLU A 5 -5.72 16.12 16.35
N GLY A 6 -6.84 16.43 17.01
CA GLY A 6 -8.11 15.78 16.70
C GLY A 6 -8.45 16.10 15.25
N ILE A 7 -8.80 15.07 14.48
CA ILE A 7 -9.12 15.18 13.05
C ILE A 7 -10.06 16.37 12.85
N ASN A 8 -9.62 17.35 12.06
CA ASN A 8 -10.40 18.54 11.81
C ASN A 8 -11.62 18.15 10.98
N LYS A 9 -12.81 18.71 11.27
CA LYS A 9 -14.05 18.42 10.50
C LYS A 9 -13.84 18.59 8.99
N ALA A 10 -13.03 19.58 8.61
CA ALA A 10 -12.63 19.83 7.22
C ALA A 10 -11.87 18.65 6.61
N GLU A 11 -10.98 18.01 7.35
CA GLU A 11 -10.19 16.87 6.89
C GLU A 11 -11.06 15.63 6.65
N ILE A 12 -12.04 15.37 7.52
CA ILE A 12 -13.03 14.30 7.32
C ILE A 12 -13.84 14.54 6.05
N ILE A 13 -14.29 15.78 5.85
CA ILE A 13 -15.04 16.18 4.64
C ILE A 13 -14.16 15.99 3.41
N LEU A 14 -12.89 16.36 3.49
CA LEU A 14 -11.95 16.26 2.37
C LEU A 14 -11.66 14.80 2.02
N ILE A 15 -11.47 13.93 3.02
CA ILE A 15 -11.38 12.48 2.81
C ILE A 15 -12.65 11.91 2.19
N GLY A 16 -13.83 12.26 2.73
CA GLY A 16 -15.11 11.78 2.21
C GLY A 16 -15.36 12.25 0.78
N LEU A 17 -14.99 13.50 0.48
CA LEU A 17 -15.07 14.05 -0.85
C LEU A 17 -14.10 13.35 -1.81
N PHE A 18 -12.87 13.10 -1.39
CA PHE A 18 -11.88 12.36 -2.18
C PHE A 18 -12.35 10.94 -2.49
N LEU A 19 -12.99 10.29 -1.52
CA LEU A 19 -13.56 8.94 -1.67
C LEU A 19 -14.66 8.89 -2.74
N VAL A 20 -15.36 9.99 -3.02
CA VAL A 20 -16.41 10.08 -4.04
C VAL A 20 -15.84 10.59 -5.37
N ILE A 21 -14.98 11.61 -5.34
CA ILE A 21 -14.40 12.22 -6.54
C ILE A 21 -13.49 11.25 -7.28
N VAL A 22 -12.64 10.50 -6.57
CA VAL A 22 -11.69 9.60 -7.24
C VAL A 22 -12.41 8.53 -8.08
N PRO A 23 -13.41 7.80 -7.56
CA PRO A 23 -14.23 6.90 -8.37
C PRO A 23 -14.92 7.61 -9.55
N ALA A 24 -15.40 8.84 -9.38
CA ALA A 24 -16.02 9.60 -10.46
C ALA A 24 -15.03 9.92 -11.60
N VAL A 25 -13.78 10.25 -11.26
CA VAL A 25 -12.71 10.48 -12.25
C VAL A 25 -12.34 9.17 -12.95
N ILE A 26 -12.23 8.06 -12.22
CA ILE A 26 -11.95 6.75 -12.82
C ILE A 26 -13.09 6.36 -13.77
N LEU A 27 -14.34 6.54 -13.36
CA LEU A 27 -15.51 6.28 -14.19
C LEU A 27 -15.49 7.10 -15.48
N TRP A 28 -15.12 8.39 -15.41
CA TRP A 28 -14.96 9.24 -16.59
C TRP A 28 -13.95 8.64 -17.58
N PHE A 29 -12.81 8.15 -17.07
CA PHE A 29 -11.82 7.45 -17.88
C PHE A 29 -12.37 6.14 -18.44
N THR A 30 -13.09 5.36 -17.66
CA THR A 30 -13.70 4.09 -18.10
C THR A 30 -14.67 4.32 -19.25
N ILE A 31 -15.55 5.32 -19.16
CA ILE A 31 -16.48 5.68 -20.24
C ILE A 31 -15.71 6.10 -21.49
N GLY A 32 -14.70 6.97 -21.35
CA GLY A 32 -13.86 7.39 -22.47
C GLY A 32 -13.14 6.23 -23.14
N PHE A 33 -12.62 5.29 -22.35
CA PHE A 33 -11.99 4.07 -22.85
C PHE A 33 -12.99 3.16 -23.58
N LEU A 34 -14.18 2.98 -23.02
CA LEU A 34 -15.21 2.13 -23.61
C LEU A 34 -15.72 2.71 -24.94
N MET A 35 -15.83 4.04 -25.02
CA MET A 35 -16.14 4.74 -26.26
C MET A 35 -15.04 4.56 -27.31
N LEU A 36 -13.76 4.61 -26.91
CA LEU A 36 -12.62 4.43 -27.81
C LEU A 36 -12.53 3.01 -28.38
N VAL A 37 -12.82 2.00 -27.57
CA VAL A 37 -12.79 0.58 -27.96
C VAL A 37 -14.07 0.18 -28.72
N GLY A 38 -15.06 1.07 -28.81
CA GLY A 38 -16.36 0.79 -29.43
C GLY A 38 -17.25 -0.14 -28.60
N GLY A 39 -16.93 -0.31 -27.31
CA GLY A 39 -17.71 -1.10 -26.36
C GLY A 39 -18.89 -0.33 -25.77
N LEU A 40 -19.03 0.97 -26.08
CA LEU A 40 -20.12 1.79 -25.58
C LEU A 40 -20.47 2.92 -26.56
N ALA A 41 -21.75 2.96 -26.98
CA ALA A 41 -22.31 4.13 -27.64
C ALA A 41 -22.96 5.04 -26.59
N LEU A 42 -22.59 6.32 -26.55
CA LEU A 42 -23.14 7.30 -25.58
C LEU A 42 -24.67 7.42 -25.63
N GLY A 43 -25.30 7.05 -26.75
CA GLY A 43 -26.76 7.05 -26.90
C GLY A 43 -27.47 5.83 -26.31
N GLU A 44 -26.75 4.77 -25.97
CA GLU A 44 -27.31 3.53 -25.40
C GLU A 44 -27.22 3.49 -23.88
N LEU A 45 -26.28 4.24 -23.28
CA LEU A 45 -26.09 4.26 -21.84
C LEU A 45 -27.19 5.08 -21.15
N SER A 46 -28.06 4.39 -20.43
CA SER A 46 -29.08 5.03 -19.61
C SER A 46 -28.47 5.72 -18.37
N ILE A 47 -29.14 6.73 -17.85
CA ILE A 47 -28.78 7.37 -16.56
C ILE A 47 -28.77 6.33 -15.43
N VAL A 48 -29.69 5.37 -15.46
CA VAL A 48 -29.76 4.30 -14.45
C VAL A 48 -28.53 3.40 -14.53
N GLU A 49 -28.12 3.06 -15.75
CA GLU A 49 -26.95 2.22 -16.01
C GLU A 49 -25.64 2.94 -15.64
N LEU A 50 -25.58 4.27 -15.84
CA LEU A 50 -24.47 5.09 -15.38
C LEU A 50 -24.37 5.09 -13.84
N ILE A 51 -25.51 5.17 -13.14
CA ILE A 51 -25.54 5.09 -11.67
C ILE A 51 -25.11 3.70 -11.21
N GLU A 52 -25.60 2.64 -11.85
CA GLU A 52 -25.19 1.26 -11.56
C GLU A 52 -23.67 1.08 -11.74
N LEU A 53 -23.14 1.54 -12.87
CA LEU A 53 -21.71 1.46 -13.17
C LEU A 53 -20.88 2.25 -12.14
N TYR A 54 -21.36 3.42 -11.71
CA TYR A 54 -20.73 4.19 -10.64
C TYR A 54 -20.73 3.44 -9.30
N ILE A 55 -21.84 2.79 -8.93
CA ILE A 55 -21.94 1.99 -7.69
C ILE A 55 -20.97 0.80 -7.75
N ILE A 56 -20.90 0.09 -8.87
CA ILE A 56 -19.97 -1.01 -9.09
C ILE A 56 -18.53 -0.51 -8.95
N GLU A 57 -18.19 0.60 -9.60
CA GLU A 57 -16.87 1.23 -9.50
C GLU A 57 -16.54 1.59 -8.05
N LEU A 58 -17.49 2.14 -7.30
CA LEU A 58 -17.30 2.53 -5.91
C LEU A 58 -17.04 1.31 -5.01
N ILE A 59 -17.76 0.22 -5.23
CA ILE A 59 -17.52 -1.06 -4.54
C ILE A 59 -16.13 -1.59 -4.92
N LEU A 60 -15.80 -1.61 -6.21
CA LEU A 60 -14.52 -2.13 -6.70
C LEU A 60 -13.34 -1.32 -6.16
N PHE A 61 -13.44 0.00 -6.16
CA PHE A 61 -12.46 0.92 -5.59
C PHE A 61 -12.31 0.71 -4.08
N SER A 62 -13.41 0.54 -3.35
CA SER A 62 -13.40 0.27 -1.91
C SER A 62 -12.73 -1.06 -1.59
N VAL A 63 -13.11 -2.14 -2.29
CA VAL A 63 -12.51 -3.47 -2.13
C VAL A 63 -11.03 -3.43 -2.51
N GLY A 64 -10.67 -2.80 -3.63
CA GLY A 64 -9.29 -2.64 -4.07
C GLY A 64 -8.45 -1.86 -3.07
N SER A 65 -8.97 -0.76 -2.53
CA SER A 65 -8.33 0.04 -1.48
C SER A 65 -8.12 -0.76 -0.20
N TYR A 66 -9.12 -1.56 0.21
CA TYR A 66 -9.02 -2.45 1.36
C TYR A 66 -7.95 -3.52 1.14
N LEU A 67 -7.92 -4.15 -0.04
CA LEU A 67 -6.89 -5.13 -0.41
C LEU A 67 -5.50 -4.49 -0.38
N LEU A 68 -5.33 -3.30 -0.96
CA LEU A 68 -4.05 -2.59 -0.98
C LEU A 68 -3.58 -2.25 0.44
N PHE A 69 -4.47 -1.77 1.29
CA PHE A 69 -4.19 -1.54 2.71
C PHE A 69 -3.78 -2.84 3.42
N ARG A 70 -4.47 -3.95 3.13
CA ARG A 70 -4.15 -5.27 3.68
C ARG A 70 -2.77 -5.76 3.24
N PHE A 71 -2.44 -5.64 1.96
CA PHE A 71 -1.13 -5.99 1.42
C PHE A 71 -0.03 -5.12 2.00
N HIS A 72 -0.25 -3.80 2.08
CA HIS A 72 0.69 -2.87 2.67
C HIS A 72 1.02 -3.26 4.11
N ARG A 73 0.00 -3.56 4.92
CA ARG A 73 0.19 -4.04 6.30
C ARG A 73 0.96 -5.36 6.35
N TYR A 74 0.62 -6.33 5.50
CA TYR A 74 1.33 -7.61 5.43
C TYR A 74 2.81 -7.43 5.11
N LEU A 75 3.12 -6.62 4.10
CA LEU A 75 4.49 -6.31 3.68
C LEU A 75 5.27 -5.59 4.78
N VAL A 76 4.69 -4.55 5.37
CA VAL A 76 5.37 -3.73 6.38
C VAL A 76 5.55 -4.49 7.69
N THR A 77 4.51 -5.17 8.19
CA THR A 77 4.56 -5.82 9.50
C THR A 77 5.32 -7.15 9.47
N GLU A 78 5.24 -7.94 8.40
CA GLU A 78 5.82 -9.28 8.41
C GLU A 78 7.15 -9.41 7.65
N ARG A 79 7.35 -8.66 6.55
CA ARG A 79 8.53 -8.84 5.70
C ARG A 79 9.72 -8.00 6.16
N LEU A 80 9.50 -6.74 6.56
CA LEU A 80 10.57 -5.84 7.02
C LEU A 80 11.33 -6.37 8.25
N PRO A 81 10.68 -6.74 9.37
CA PRO A 81 11.41 -7.19 10.55
C PRO A 81 12.12 -8.54 10.33
N LYS A 82 11.57 -9.43 9.50
CA LYS A 82 12.22 -10.70 9.15
C LYS A 82 13.50 -10.50 8.35
N MET A 83 13.57 -9.49 7.47
CA MET A 83 14.77 -9.18 6.70
C MET A 83 15.86 -8.52 7.55
N ILE A 84 15.48 -7.65 8.49
CA ILE A 84 16.42 -7.04 9.44
C ILE A 84 17.01 -8.10 10.37
N ASN A 85 16.15 -8.92 10.99
CA ASN A 85 16.60 -9.95 11.95
C ASN A 85 17.44 -11.05 11.27
N LYS A 86 17.12 -11.42 10.02
CA LYS A 86 17.93 -12.39 9.25
C LYS A 86 19.33 -11.84 8.92
N LYS A 87 19.48 -10.54 8.66
CA LYS A 87 20.78 -9.92 8.36
C LYS A 87 21.68 -9.83 9.59
N ASP A 88 21.09 -9.59 10.75
CA ASP A 88 21.80 -9.57 12.04
C ASP A 88 22.34 -10.97 12.40
N LYS A 89 21.51 -12.00 12.21
CA LYS A 89 21.89 -13.40 12.46
C LYS A 89 23.02 -13.89 11.54
N LEU A 90 23.04 -13.43 10.29
CA LEU A 90 24.10 -13.77 9.32
C LEU A 90 25.42 -13.03 9.58
N GLN A 91 25.40 -11.85 10.21
CA GLN A 91 26.63 -11.15 10.64
C GLN A 91 27.18 -11.71 11.95
N SER A 92 26.32 -12.13 12.87
CA SER A 92 26.75 -12.72 14.15
C SER A 92 27.37 -14.12 13.99
N ASP A 93 26.96 -14.89 12.98
CA ASP A 93 27.49 -16.23 12.69
C ASP A 93 28.85 -16.19 11.98
N ASN A 94 29.16 -15.10 11.28
CA ASN A 94 30.45 -14.90 10.60
C ASN A 94 31.54 -14.28 11.50
N GLY A 95 31.18 -13.90 12.75
CA GLY A 95 32.10 -13.31 13.73
C GLY A 95 32.82 -14.33 14.63
N ASP A 96 32.36 -15.58 14.67
CA ASP A 96 32.94 -16.65 15.52
C ASP A 96 33.90 -17.56 14.75
N ALA A 97 34.77 -16.97 13.93
CA ALA A 97 35.86 -17.67 13.26
C ALA A 97 37.21 -16.94 13.40
N THR A 98 37.31 -15.92 14.27
CA THR A 98 38.58 -15.18 14.50
C THR A 98 38.94 -15.09 15.98
N GLU A 99 38.61 -16.12 16.78
CA GLU A 99 39.03 -16.19 18.18
C GLU A 99 39.80 -17.47 18.50
N LYS A 100 40.76 -17.90 17.65
CA LYS A 100 41.84 -18.82 18.06
C LYS A 100 43.08 -18.63 17.19
N GLU A 101 43.91 -17.63 17.50
CA GLU A 101 45.36 -17.64 17.24
C GLU A 101 45.92 -16.24 17.59
N THR A 102 46.29 -16.01 18.85
CA THR A 102 47.28 -14.95 19.23
C THR A 102 47.67 -14.98 20.70
N SER A 103 46.95 -15.70 21.58
CA SER A 103 47.23 -15.71 23.04
C SER A 103 48.33 -16.68 23.51
N SER A 104 49.40 -16.92 22.73
CA SER A 104 50.50 -17.80 23.19
C SER A 104 51.87 -17.44 22.61
N ARG A 105 52.23 -16.16 22.52
CA ARG A 105 53.61 -15.76 22.18
C ARG A 105 53.94 -14.38 22.74
N ASN A 106 54.11 -14.28 24.06
CA ASN A 106 55.02 -13.33 24.70
C ASN A 106 54.97 -13.48 26.23
N GLU A 107 55.72 -14.46 26.76
CA GLU A 107 56.30 -14.38 28.10
C GLU A 107 57.65 -15.10 28.07
N SER A 108 58.71 -14.39 27.69
CA SER A 108 60.10 -14.70 28.04
C SER A 108 61.03 -13.63 27.45
N GLU A 109 61.25 -12.56 28.20
CA GLU A 109 62.54 -11.85 28.27
C GLU A 109 62.98 -11.83 29.73
#